data_AF-A0A7S1TD58-F1
#
_entry.id   AF-A0A7S1TD58-F1
#
_cell.length_a   1.000
_cell.length_b   1.000
_cell.length_c   1.000
_cell.angle_alpha   90.00
_cell.angle_beta   90.00
_cell.angle_gamma   90.00
#
_symmetry.space_group_name_H-M   'P 1'
#
loop_
_entity.id
_entity.type
_entity.pdbx_description
1 polymer ?
#
loop_
_entity_poly.entity_id
_entity_poly.type
_entity_poly.pdbx_seq_one_letter_code
_entity_poly.pdbx_strand_id
1 'polypeptide(L)'
;MIVEQMGRLNEMRVVLASQSPRRREILSTLGLKNVEVEVSRFVENLDKRQFVSAEDYVLANASGKAKEVAQRLAIGTTEGPDLVIGSDTVVVLDGEILEKPESEKMAFDMLSRLSASEHTVI
;
A
#
# COMPACT_ATOMS: atom_id res chain seq x y z
N MET A 1 -13.40 -9.57 15.28
CA MET A 1 -12.26 -9.87 14.36
C MET A 1 -12.65 -9.51 12.92
N ILE A 2 -11.72 -9.14 12.03
CA ILE A 2 -12.09 -8.71 10.64
C ILE A 2 -12.88 -9.77 9.87
N VAL A 3 -12.63 -11.05 10.17
CA VAL A 3 -13.33 -12.21 9.63
C VAL A 3 -14.83 -12.21 9.96
N GLU A 4 -15.23 -11.70 11.12
CA GLU A 4 -16.65 -11.60 11.52
C GLU A 4 -17.41 -10.56 10.69
N GLN A 5 -16.70 -9.61 10.08
CA GLN A 5 -17.29 -8.54 9.27
C GLN A 5 -17.33 -8.91 7.78
N MET A 6 -16.89 -10.12 7.41
CA MET A 6 -16.69 -10.50 6.00
C MET A 6 -17.99 -10.52 5.19
N GLY A 7 -19.14 -10.83 5.81
CA GLY A 7 -20.44 -10.76 5.15
C GLY A 7 -20.74 -9.33 4.68
N ARG A 8 -20.68 -8.37 5.61
CA ARG A 8 -20.86 -6.95 5.32
C ARG A 8 -19.84 -6.40 4.33
N LEU A 9 -18.55 -6.75 4.49
CA LEU A 9 -17.50 -6.29 3.58
C LEU A 9 -17.68 -6.79 2.14
N ASN A 10 -18.28 -7.96 1.95
CA ASN A 10 -18.59 -8.49 0.60
C ASN A 10 -19.85 -7.88 -0.03
N GLU A 11 -20.67 -7.17 0.74
CA GLU A 11 -21.80 -6.36 0.25
C GLU A 11 -21.36 -4.93 -0.14
N MET A 12 -20.19 -4.50 0.31
CA MET A 12 -19.61 -3.19 0.01
C MET A 12 -18.87 -3.21 -1.33
N ARG A 13 -18.86 -2.06 -2.02
CA ARG A 13 -17.94 -1.79 -3.12
C ARG A 13 -16.55 -1.49 -2.58
N VAL A 14 -15.71 -2.53 -2.52
CA VAL A 14 -14.33 -2.45 -2.02
C VAL A 14 -13.36 -2.25 -3.18
N VAL A 15 -12.52 -1.22 -3.07
CA VAL A 15 -11.48 -0.88 -4.06
C VAL A 15 -10.09 -0.98 -3.44
N LEU A 16 -9.19 -1.72 -4.09
CA LEU A 16 -7.77 -1.78 -3.75
C LEU A 16 -6.99 -0.73 -4.56
N ALA A 17 -6.40 0.25 -3.86
CA ALA A 17 -5.60 1.33 -4.42
C ALA A 17 -4.15 0.91 -4.74
N SER A 18 -3.94 -0.30 -5.29
CA SER A 18 -2.60 -0.88 -5.48
C SER A 18 -2.53 -1.82 -6.69
N GLN A 19 -1.47 -1.68 -7.49
CA GLN A 19 -1.16 -2.59 -8.61
C GLN A 19 -0.52 -3.93 -8.19
N SER A 20 -0.21 -4.13 -6.91
CA SER A 20 0.52 -5.33 -6.45
C SER A 20 -0.35 -6.60 -6.53
N PRO A 21 0.04 -7.62 -7.30
CA PRO A 21 -0.70 -8.88 -7.39
C PRO A 21 -0.76 -9.61 -6.05
N ARG A 22 0.31 -9.53 -5.24
CA ARG A 22 0.38 -10.16 -3.91
C ARG A 22 -0.67 -9.59 -2.94
N ARG A 23 -0.93 -8.28 -3.00
CA ARG A 23 -1.93 -7.65 -2.11
C ARG A 23 -3.35 -8.08 -2.47
N ARG A 24 -3.64 -8.19 -3.77
CA ARG A 24 -4.91 -8.74 -4.25
C ARG A 24 -5.08 -10.20 -3.79
N GLU A 25 -4.04 -11.00 -3.89
CA GLU A 25 -4.04 -12.39 -3.44
C GLU A 25 -4.33 -12.49 -1.94
N ILE A 26 -3.64 -11.72 -1.10
CA ILE A 26 -3.88 -11.70 0.36
C ILE A 26 -5.34 -11.37 0.69
N LEU A 27 -5.91 -10.33 0.08
CA LEU A 27 -7.30 -9.95 0.31
C LEU A 27 -8.28 -11.05 -0.13
N SER A 28 -7.98 -11.72 -1.24
CA SER A 28 -8.77 -12.87 -1.71
C SER A 28 -8.69 -14.05 -0.74
N THR A 29 -7.50 -14.38 -0.23
CA THR A 29 -7.30 -15.43 0.78
C THR A 29 -8.05 -15.11 2.08
N LEU A 30 -8.18 -13.84 2.45
CA LEU A 30 -8.97 -13.40 3.60
C LEU A 30 -10.49 -13.55 3.39
N GLY A 31 -10.95 -13.79 2.16
CA GLY A 31 -12.37 -14.01 1.83
C GLY A 31 -13.09 -12.79 1.25
N LEU A 32 -12.37 -11.73 0.87
CA LEU A 32 -12.94 -10.61 0.11
C LEU A 32 -13.04 -11.01 -1.37
N LYS A 33 -14.28 -11.16 -1.85
CA LYS A 33 -14.56 -11.77 -3.16
C LYS A 33 -14.58 -10.77 -4.30
N ASN A 34 -15.06 -9.55 -4.04
CA ASN A 34 -15.38 -8.54 -5.05
C ASN A 34 -14.51 -7.28 -4.93
N VAL A 35 -13.19 -7.46 -4.84
CA VAL A 35 -12.26 -6.32 -4.73
C VAL A 35 -11.92 -5.80 -6.12
N GLU A 36 -12.36 -4.57 -6.43
CA GLU A 36 -11.94 -3.83 -7.61
C GLU A 36 -10.50 -3.34 -7.44
N VAL A 37 -9.72 -3.26 -8.53
CA VAL A 37 -8.35 -2.75 -8.49
C VAL A 37 -8.28 -1.44 -9.24
N GLU A 38 -7.92 -0.38 -8.53
CA GLU A 38 -7.73 0.96 -9.09
C GLU A 38 -6.36 1.47 -8.70
N VAL A 39 -5.43 1.56 -9.66
CA VAL A 39 -4.07 2.00 -9.35
C VAL A 39 -4.07 3.48 -9.00
N SER A 40 -3.50 3.82 -7.85
CA SER A 40 -3.40 5.22 -7.44
C SER A 40 -2.44 6.02 -8.34
N ARG A 41 -2.78 7.29 -8.55
CA ARG A 41 -1.94 8.30 -9.22
C ARG A 41 -1.19 9.19 -8.24
N PHE A 42 -1.28 8.89 -6.94
CA PHE A 42 -0.53 9.60 -5.90
C PHE A 42 0.98 9.44 -6.14
N VAL A 43 1.69 10.57 -6.22
CA VAL A 43 3.14 10.57 -6.41
C VAL A 43 3.82 10.32 -5.06
N GLU A 44 4.61 9.26 -4.98
CA GLU A 44 5.31 8.83 -3.76
C GLU A 44 6.62 9.62 -3.56
N ASN A 45 6.52 10.94 -3.45
CA ASN A 45 7.68 11.84 -3.32
C ASN A 45 7.68 12.63 -2.01
N LEU A 46 7.02 12.10 -0.97
CA LEU A 46 7.03 12.70 0.35
C LEU A 46 8.46 12.79 0.89
N ASP A 47 8.81 13.92 1.51
CA ASP A 47 10.13 14.09 2.11
C ASP A 47 10.23 13.26 3.40
N LYS A 48 11.00 12.17 3.35
CA LYS A 48 11.21 11.24 4.48
C LYS A 48 11.63 11.96 5.77
N ARG A 49 12.30 13.12 5.69
CA ARG A 49 12.73 13.91 6.85
C ARG A 49 11.58 14.58 7.61
N GLN A 50 10.39 14.60 7.04
CA GLN A 50 9.19 15.16 7.68
C GLN A 50 8.50 14.18 8.63
N PHE A 51 8.94 12.92 8.66
CA PHE A 51 8.31 11.86 9.43
C PHE A 51 9.18 11.47 10.62
N VAL A 52 8.54 11.18 11.76
CA VAL A 52 9.23 10.77 12.99
C VAL A 52 9.73 9.33 12.86
N SER A 53 8.97 8.49 12.14
CA SER A 53 9.33 7.09 11.91
C SER A 53 9.00 6.63 10.49
N ALA A 54 9.49 5.44 10.13
CA ALA A 54 9.20 4.83 8.84
C ALA A 54 7.73 4.37 8.73
N GLU A 55 7.10 3.99 9.85
CA GLU A 55 5.67 3.69 9.93
C GLU A 55 4.82 4.90 9.57
N ASP A 56 5.16 6.09 10.06
CA ASP A 56 4.46 7.33 9.72
C ASP A 56 4.58 7.64 8.21
N TYR A 57 5.77 7.43 7.65
CA TYR A 57 6.03 7.58 6.21
C TYR A 57 5.17 6.62 5.37
N VAL A 58 5.19 5.33 5.69
CA VAL A 58 4.41 4.28 5.02
C VAL A 58 2.91 4.58 5.14
N LEU A 59 2.44 4.97 6.33
CA LEU A 59 1.05 5.30 6.57
C LEU A 59 0.62 6.52 5.75
N ALA A 60 1.46 7.55 5.64
CA ALA A 60 1.19 8.74 4.84
C ALA A 60 1.07 8.40 3.34
N ASN A 61 2.00 7.60 2.80
CA ASN A 61 1.93 7.12 1.42
C ASN A 61 0.68 6.26 1.17
N ALA A 62 0.42 5.27 2.04
CA ALA A 62 -0.75 4.40 1.93
C ALA A 62 -2.06 5.22 1.97
N SER A 63 -2.15 6.18 2.88
CA SER A 63 -3.29 7.09 3.02
C SER A 63 -3.44 8.00 1.80
N GLY A 64 -2.35 8.55 1.28
CA GLY A 64 -2.33 9.36 0.07
C GLY A 64 -2.89 8.60 -1.14
N LYS A 65 -2.44 7.35 -1.31
CA LYS A 65 -2.92 6.45 -2.37
C LYS A 65 -4.43 6.18 -2.27
N ALA A 66 -4.91 5.83 -1.07
CA ALA A 66 -6.34 5.57 -0.85
C ALA A 66 -7.19 6.83 -1.08
N LYS A 67 -6.77 7.97 -0.54
CA LYS A 67 -7.49 9.25 -0.68
C LYS A 67 -7.59 9.70 -2.12
N GLU A 68 -6.50 9.60 -2.89
CA GLU A 68 -6.51 9.96 -4.30
C GLU A 68 -7.52 9.11 -5.09
N VAL A 69 -7.51 7.79 -4.89
CA VAL A 69 -8.46 6.87 -5.57
C VAL A 69 -9.90 7.17 -5.14
N ALA A 70 -10.15 7.35 -3.85
CA ALA A 70 -11.48 7.68 -3.33
C ALA A 70 -12.03 8.98 -3.92
N GLN A 71 -11.21 10.04 -3.94
CA GLN A 71 -11.59 11.33 -4.51
C GLN A 71 -11.84 11.22 -6.01
N ARG A 72 -10.93 10.56 -6.75
CA ARG A 72 -11.05 10.40 -8.20
C ARG A 72 -12.31 9.63 -8.60
N LEU A 73 -12.65 8.57 -7.87
CA LEU A 73 -13.83 7.75 -8.15
C LEU A 73 -15.16 8.40 -7.72
N ALA A 74 -15.11 9.40 -6.84
CA ALA A 74 -16.29 10.17 -6.43
C ALA A 74 -16.62 11.33 -7.39
N ILE A 75 -15.74 11.68 -8.33
CA ILE A 75 -16.01 12.77 -9.28
C ILE A 75 -17.13 12.36 -10.24
N GLY A 76 -18.20 13.14 -10.26
CA GLY A 76 -19.29 12.97 -11.21
C GLY A 76 -20.22 11.78 -10.92
N THR A 77 -20.09 11.16 -9.75
CA THR A 77 -20.98 10.09 -9.28
C THR A 77 -21.72 10.54 -8.02
N THR A 78 -22.95 10.07 -7.83
CA THR A 78 -23.66 10.23 -6.55
C THR A 78 -23.23 9.20 -5.51
N GLU A 79 -22.60 8.11 -5.95
CA GLU A 79 -22.12 7.01 -5.11
C GLU A 79 -20.62 6.77 -5.38
N GLY A 80 -19.80 7.07 -4.38
CA GLY A 80 -18.39 6.71 -4.36
C GLY A 80 -18.17 5.27 -3.91
N PRO A 81 -16.92 4.76 -3.90
CA PRO A 81 -16.64 3.46 -3.29
C PRO A 81 -16.93 3.49 -1.79
N ASP A 82 -17.49 2.40 -1.24
CA ASP A 82 -17.76 2.27 0.19
C ASP A 82 -16.48 2.14 1.02
N LEU A 83 -15.46 1.52 0.44
CA LEU A 83 -14.17 1.30 1.07
C LEU A 83 -13.04 1.35 0.04
N VAL A 84 -12.03 2.17 0.30
CA VAL A 84 -10.78 2.19 -0.46
C VAL A 84 -9.62 1.76 0.43
N ILE A 85 -8.89 0.74 -0.01
CA ILE A 85 -7.76 0.15 0.71
C ILE A 85 -6.47 0.65 0.08
N GLY A 86 -5.76 1.52 0.80
CA GLY A 86 -4.39 1.93 0.49
C GLY A 86 -3.37 1.00 1.11
N SER A 87 -2.18 0.94 0.51
CA SER A 87 -1.05 0.21 1.08
C SER A 87 0.25 0.80 0.59
N ASP A 88 1.24 0.78 1.45
CA ASP A 88 2.62 1.05 1.10
C ASP A 88 3.52 0.03 1.81
N THR A 89 4.73 -0.19 1.29
CA THR A 89 5.66 -1.14 1.91
C THR A 89 7.08 -0.71 1.66
N VAL A 90 7.88 -0.64 2.72
CA VAL A 90 9.30 -0.32 2.65
C VAL A 90 10.12 -1.33 3.46
N VAL A 91 11.43 -1.37 3.18
CA VAL A 91 12.38 -2.10 4.01
C VAL A 91 13.18 -1.08 4.81
N VAL A 92 13.42 -1.32 6.09
CA VAL A 92 14.27 -0.51 6.94
C VAL A 92 15.48 -1.33 7.36
N LEU A 93 16.67 -0.83 7.01
CA LEU A 93 17.97 -1.40 7.39
C LEU A 93 18.78 -0.30 8.06
N ASP A 94 19.24 -0.53 9.30
CA ASP A 94 20.03 0.43 10.09
C ASP A 94 19.40 1.84 10.18
N GLY A 95 18.07 1.91 10.24
CA GLY A 95 17.31 3.16 10.28
C GLY A 95 17.12 3.86 8.93
N GLU A 96 17.63 3.29 7.83
CA GLU A 96 17.46 3.80 6.47
C GLU A 96 16.26 3.15 5.79
N ILE A 97 15.37 3.96 5.22
CA ILE A 97 14.25 3.50 4.40
C ILE A 97 14.77 3.16 2.99
N LEU A 98 14.70 1.89 2.64
CA LEU A 98 14.99 1.35 1.32
C LEU A 98 13.68 1.19 0.53
N GLU A 99 13.57 1.96 -0.56
CA GLU A 99 12.48 1.87 -1.53
C GLU A 99 12.79 0.88 -2.66
N LYS A 100 11.94 0.83 -3.68
CA LYS A 100 12.18 -0.01 -4.85
C LYS A 100 13.46 0.43 -5.56
N PRO A 101 14.36 -0.50 -5.91
CA PRO A 101 15.54 -0.15 -6.69
C PRO A 101 15.14 0.33 -8.08
N GLU A 102 15.79 1.41 -8.54
CA GLU A 102 15.56 1.98 -9.88
C GLU A 102 16.40 1.30 -10.97
N SER A 103 17.38 0.47 -10.58
CA SER A 103 18.26 -0.25 -11.50
C SER A 103 18.70 -1.60 -10.95
N GLU A 104 19.15 -2.49 -11.84
CA GLU A 104 19.73 -3.78 -11.45
C GLU A 104 20.94 -3.62 -10.54
N LYS A 105 21.79 -2.62 -10.79
CA LYS A 105 22.94 -2.32 -9.92
C LYS A 105 22.47 -1.94 -8.51
N MET A 106 21.48 -1.05 -8.41
CA MET A 106 20.91 -0.65 -7.12
C MET A 106 20.26 -1.85 -6.41
N ALA A 107 19.57 -2.72 -7.15
CA ALA A 107 19.02 -3.95 -6.59
C ALA A 107 20.11 -4.88 -6.05
N PHE A 108 21.21 -5.07 -6.79
CA PHE A 108 22.36 -5.85 -6.34
C PHE A 108 22.99 -5.26 -5.08
N ASP A 109 23.20 -3.94 -5.04
CA ASP A 109 23.78 -3.25 -3.88
C ASP A 109 22.85 -3.36 -2.67
N MET A 110 21.54 -3.18 -2.85
CA MET A 110 20.52 -3.36 -1.81
C MET A 110 20.52 -4.78 -1.25
N LEU A 111 20.46 -5.80 -2.12
CA LEU A 111 20.48 -7.20 -1.70
C LEU A 111 21.78 -7.57 -0.99
N SER A 112 22.91 -7.03 -1.44
CA SER A 112 24.21 -7.24 -0.79
C SER A 112 24.25 -6.68 0.64
N ARG A 113 23.63 -5.51 0.87
CA ARG A 113 23.49 -4.90 2.21
C ARG A 113 22.56 -5.70 3.13
N LEU A 114 21.46 -6.20 2.57
CA LEU A 114 20.47 -7.00 3.31
C LEU A 114 20.98 -8.41 3.67
N SER A 115 21.96 -8.92 2.90
CA SER A 115 22.54 -10.24 3.14
C SER A 115 23.19 -10.33 4.52
N ALA A 116 22.82 -11.37 5.28
CA ALA A 116 23.28 -11.61 6.65
C ALA A 116 22.95 -10.48 7.66
N SER A 117 22.01 -9.60 7.32
CA SER A 117 21.56 -8.49 8.17
C SER A 117 20.08 -8.65 8.53
N GLU A 118 19.74 -8.36 9.79
CA GLU A 118 18.35 -8.19 10.19
C GLU A 118 17.81 -6.86 9.65
N HIS A 119 16.59 -6.87 9.13
CA HIS A 119 15.92 -5.69 8.60
C HIS A 119 14.43 -5.78 8.89
N THR A 120 13.78 -4.63 8.95
CA THR A 120 12.34 -4.55 9.22
C THR A 120 11.59 -4.31 7.92
N VAL A 121 10.46 -5.00 7.72
CA VAL A 121 9.52 -4.71 6.65
C VAL A 121 8.31 -4.04 7.29
N ILE A 122 7.97 -2.85 6.80
CA ILE A 122 6.83 -2.03 7.25
C ILE A 122 5.84 -1.91 6.11
#